data_AF-A0A819N0D8-F1
#
_entry.id   AF-A0A819N0D8-F1
#
_cell.length_a   1.000
_cell.length_b   1.000
_cell.length_c   1.000
_cell.angle_alpha   90.00
_cell.angle_beta   90.00
_cell.angle_gamma   90.00
#
_symmetry.space_group_name_H-M   'P 1'
#
loop_
_entity.id
_entity.type
_entity.pdbx_description
1 polymer ?
#
loop_
_entity_poly.entity_id
_entity_poly.type
_entity_poly.pdbx_seq_one_letter_code
_entity_poly.pdbx_strand_id
1 'polypeptide(L)'
;MFGRNITTESGGTHHCDGTNLNSYPTPGPTAMNALADAADRGHFTFDGTFYSQYDDFFIRRVDKEQPTITQFWSLLINFNKTKVGGCQTRVELNDEVLIAFDAS
;
A
#
# COMPACT_ATOMS: atom_id res chain seq x y z
N MET A 1 1.59 -1.70 14.60
CA MET A 1 0.90 -1.51 13.33
C MET A 1 -0.28 -2.49 13.31
N PHE A 2 -1.46 -2.04 12.88
CA PHE A 2 -2.68 -2.85 12.86
C PHE A 2 -3.39 -2.69 11.51
N GLY A 3 -4.20 -3.68 11.13
CA GLY A 3 -5.08 -3.58 9.96
C GLY A 3 -6.08 -2.44 10.13
N ARG A 4 -6.21 -1.57 9.13
CA ARG A 4 -7.18 -0.46 9.15
C ARG A 4 -7.64 -0.04 7.76
N ASN A 5 -8.68 0.78 7.72
CA ASN A 5 -9.05 1.51 6.52
C ASN A 5 -7.96 2.52 6.15
N ILE A 6 -7.71 2.67 4.85
CA ILE A 6 -6.83 3.68 4.29
C ILE A 6 -7.68 4.69 3.53
N THR A 7 -7.32 5.97 3.67
CA THR A 7 -7.93 7.07 2.90
C THR A 7 -6.86 7.71 2.03
N THR A 8 -7.11 7.78 0.73
CA THR A 8 -6.31 8.57 -0.21
C THR A 8 -7.17 9.67 -0.81
N GLU A 9 -6.54 10.72 -1.33
CA GLU A 9 -7.23 11.86 -1.93
C GLU A 9 -8.05 11.43 -3.16
N SER A 10 -7.44 10.69 -4.08
CA SER A 10 -8.08 10.24 -5.31
C SER A 10 -8.90 8.97 -5.15
N GLY A 11 -8.58 8.13 -4.17
CA GLY A 11 -9.16 6.79 -4.01
C GLY A 11 -10.22 6.69 -2.92
N GLY A 12 -10.38 7.71 -2.06
CA GLY A 12 -11.34 7.68 -0.96
C GLY A 12 -10.94 6.72 0.16
N THR A 13 -11.90 6.40 1.04
CA THR A 13 -11.69 5.54 2.22
C THR A 13 -12.14 4.11 1.96
N HIS A 14 -11.21 3.15 2.05
CA HIS A 14 -11.49 1.72 1.85
C HIS A 14 -10.80 0.85 2.90
N HIS A 15 -11.36 -0.33 3.15
CA HIS A 15 -10.72 -1.33 4.00
C HIS A 15 -9.41 -1.80 3.36
N CYS A 16 -8.41 -2.03 4.20
CA CYS A 16 -7.07 -2.36 3.75
C CYS A 16 -6.34 -3.10 4.88
N ASP A 17 -6.96 -4.18 5.34
CA ASP A 17 -6.61 -4.91 6.55
C ASP A 17 -6.23 -6.39 6.26
N GLY A 18 -5.92 -6.71 5.01
CA GLY A 18 -5.52 -8.05 4.60
C GLY A 18 -6.71 -8.98 4.32
N THR A 19 -7.94 -8.59 4.65
CA THR A 19 -9.13 -9.36 4.25
C THR A 19 -9.55 -9.09 2.81
N ASN A 20 -8.89 -8.13 2.15
CA ASN A 20 -9.14 -7.73 0.77
C ASN A 20 -9.16 -8.95 -0.18
N LEU A 21 -10.18 -9.04 -1.02
CA LEU A 21 -10.49 -10.22 -1.85
C LEU A 21 -10.50 -11.57 -1.12
N ASN A 22 -10.81 -11.59 0.18
CA ASN A 22 -10.74 -12.77 1.06
C ASN A 22 -9.32 -13.37 1.18
N SER A 23 -8.26 -12.56 0.99
CA SER A 23 -6.87 -13.03 1.04
C SER A 23 -6.51 -13.66 2.39
N TYR A 24 -7.04 -13.11 3.48
CA TYR A 24 -6.90 -13.66 4.82
C TYR A 24 -8.24 -13.69 5.56
N PRO A 25 -8.45 -14.66 6.47
CA PRO A 25 -9.74 -14.86 7.15
C PRO A 25 -10.02 -13.84 8.26
N THR A 26 -9.03 -13.03 8.65
CA THR A 26 -9.14 -12.04 9.74
C THR A 26 -8.45 -10.74 9.35
N PRO A 27 -8.72 -9.61 10.03
CA PRO A 27 -7.94 -8.39 9.86
C PRO A 27 -6.51 -8.52 10.40
N GLY A 28 -5.56 -7.84 9.77
CA GLY A 28 -4.15 -7.77 10.16
C GLY A 28 -3.41 -6.60 9.48
N PRO A 29 -2.23 -6.22 9.99
CA PRO A 29 -1.41 -5.16 9.40
C PRO A 29 -0.98 -5.49 7.96
N THR A 30 -1.11 -4.52 7.06
CA THR A 30 -0.78 -4.65 5.63
C THR A 30 0.33 -3.71 5.21
N ALA A 31 1.01 -3.99 4.10
CA ALA A 31 2.04 -3.11 3.55
C ALA A 31 1.53 -1.67 3.32
N MET A 32 0.26 -1.52 2.92
CA MET A 32 -0.34 -0.20 2.75
C MET A 32 -0.57 0.51 4.09
N ASN A 33 -0.92 -0.22 5.15
CA ASN A 33 -0.95 0.34 6.50
C ASN A 33 0.45 0.78 6.97
N ALA A 34 1.53 0.10 6.54
CA ALA A 34 2.90 0.52 6.86
C ALA A 34 3.24 1.85 6.19
N LEU A 35 2.90 2.00 4.90
CA LEU A 35 3.10 3.27 4.20
C LEU A 35 2.28 4.39 4.85
N ALA A 36 1.04 4.12 5.25
CA ALA A 36 0.21 5.13 5.91
C ALA A 36 0.77 5.53 7.28
N ASP A 37 1.20 4.57 8.11
CA ASP A 37 1.88 4.85 9.37
C ASP A 37 3.18 5.64 9.16
N ALA A 38 3.93 5.35 8.09
CA ALA A 38 5.14 6.07 7.72
C ALA A 38 4.83 7.51 7.26
N ALA A 39 3.77 7.71 6.47
CA ALA A 39 3.32 9.01 6.01
C ALA A 39 2.91 9.91 7.18
N ASP A 40 2.11 9.37 8.11
CA ASP A 40 1.67 10.07 9.32
C ASP A 40 2.86 10.52 10.19
N ARG A 41 3.83 9.62 10.41
CA ARG A 41 5.02 9.89 11.23
C ARG A 41 6.06 10.77 10.53
N GLY A 42 6.19 10.61 9.22
CA GLY A 42 7.15 11.33 8.38
C GLY A 42 6.63 12.66 7.87
N HIS A 43 5.37 13.01 8.17
CA HIS A 43 4.70 14.23 7.73
C HIS A 43 4.71 14.43 6.21
N PHE A 44 4.55 13.34 5.46
CA PHE A 44 4.32 13.36 4.02
C PHE A 44 2.95 12.79 3.69
N THR A 45 2.51 12.92 2.44
CA THR A 45 1.27 12.33 1.94
C THR A 45 1.56 11.37 0.81
N PHE A 46 0.70 10.39 0.62
CA PHE A 46 0.68 9.57 -0.58
C PHE A 46 -0.73 9.61 -1.17
N ASP A 47 -0.82 9.35 -2.46
CA ASP A 47 -2.11 9.24 -3.14
C ASP A 47 -2.15 7.98 -3.98
N GLY A 48 -3.35 7.45 -4.17
CA GLY A 48 -3.58 6.24 -4.93
C GLY A 48 -5.02 6.13 -5.39
N THR A 49 -5.22 5.51 -6.53
CA THR A 49 -6.54 5.19 -7.06
C THR A 49 -6.97 3.82 -6.53
N PHE A 50 -8.16 3.74 -5.97
CA PHE A 50 -8.73 2.46 -5.56
C PHE A 50 -9.32 1.72 -6.76
N TYR A 51 -9.00 0.44 -6.90
CA TYR A 51 -9.55 -0.43 -7.94
C TYR A 51 -10.36 -1.54 -7.30
N SER A 52 -11.69 -1.46 -7.39
CA SER A 52 -12.60 -2.40 -6.75
C SER A 52 -12.43 -3.84 -7.21
N GLN A 53 -12.01 -4.08 -8.46
CA GLN A 53 -11.75 -5.44 -8.94
C GLN A 53 -10.52 -6.10 -8.30
N TYR A 54 -9.59 -5.30 -7.78
CA TYR A 54 -8.41 -5.76 -7.04
C TYR A 54 -8.58 -5.60 -5.53
N ASP A 55 -9.62 -4.87 -5.11
CA ASP A 55 -9.86 -4.47 -3.73
C ASP A 55 -8.62 -3.80 -3.11
N ASP A 56 -7.95 -2.95 -3.89
CA ASP A 56 -6.63 -2.43 -3.53
C ASP A 56 -6.38 -1.02 -4.11
N PHE A 57 -5.37 -0.35 -3.56
CA PHE A 57 -4.92 0.95 -4.05
C PHE A 57 -3.73 0.79 -4.98
N PHE A 58 -3.81 1.44 -6.15
CA PHE A 58 -2.67 1.67 -7.01
C PHE A 58 -2.03 3.01 -6.66
N ILE A 59 -0.82 3.00 -6.11
CA ILE A 59 -0.11 4.20 -5.67
C ILE A 59 0.23 5.06 -6.89
N ARG A 60 -0.20 6.33 -6.84
CA ARG A 60 0.02 7.34 -7.89
C ARG A 60 0.96 8.46 -7.45
N ARG A 61 1.22 8.60 -6.15
CA ARG A 61 2.10 9.61 -5.62
C ARG A 61 2.63 9.19 -4.27
N VAL A 62 3.91 9.44 -4.00
CA VAL A 62 4.48 9.42 -2.66
C VAL A 62 5.22 10.75 -2.48
N ASP A 63 4.85 11.50 -1.45
CA ASP A 63 5.22 12.91 -1.28
C ASP A 63 4.98 13.74 -2.55
N LYS A 64 6.03 14.27 -3.19
CA LYS A 64 5.92 15.11 -4.38
C LYS A 64 6.09 14.30 -5.67
N GLU A 65 6.50 13.05 -5.55
CA GLU A 65 6.96 12.22 -6.64
C GLU A 65 5.76 11.47 -7.25
N GLN A 66 5.55 11.72 -8.54
CA GLN A 66 4.50 11.10 -9.34
C GLN A 66 5.12 10.34 -10.51
N PRO A 67 4.65 9.12 -10.81
CA PRO A 67 5.10 8.38 -11.98
C PRO A 67 4.63 9.05 -13.27
N THR A 68 5.47 8.94 -14.31
CA THR A 68 5.06 9.14 -15.70
C THR A 68 4.23 7.94 -16.20
N ILE A 69 3.86 7.93 -17.49
CA ILE A 69 3.05 6.83 -18.05
C ILE A 69 3.75 5.46 -18.07
N THR A 70 5.08 5.44 -18.02
CA THR A 70 5.88 4.20 -18.05
C THR A 70 6.52 3.86 -16.71
N GLN A 71 6.35 4.71 -15.70
CA GLN A 71 6.93 4.51 -14.38
C GLN A 71 5.84 4.09 -13.42
N PHE A 72 6.22 3.33 -12.40
CA PHE A 72 5.28 2.82 -11.41
C PHE A 72 5.94 2.76 -10.04
N TRP A 73 5.10 2.83 -9.00
CA TRP A 73 5.53 2.51 -7.65
C TRP A 73 5.38 0.99 -7.44
N SER A 74 6.48 0.35 -7.10
CA SER A 74 6.52 -1.09 -6.78
C SER A 74 6.53 -1.28 -5.28
N LEU A 75 5.78 -2.29 -4.81
CA LEU A 75 5.81 -2.73 -3.43
C LEU A 75 6.73 -3.94 -3.27
N LEU A 76 7.64 -3.87 -2.30
CA LEU A 76 8.51 -4.97 -1.93
C LEU A 76 8.44 -5.20 -0.42
N ILE A 77 8.49 -6.47 -0.02
CA ILE A 77 8.66 -6.90 1.37
C ILE A 77 9.98 -7.62 1.47
N ASN A 78 10.86 -7.18 2.38
CA ASN A 78 12.20 -7.74 2.56
C ASN A 78 12.93 -7.85 1.21
N PHE A 79 12.89 -6.78 0.41
CA PHE A 79 13.47 -6.67 -0.94
C PHE A 79 12.92 -7.64 -2.00
N ASN A 80 11.80 -8.30 -1.74
CA ASN A 80 11.13 -9.18 -2.70
C ASN A 80 9.81 -8.56 -3.20
N LYS A 81 9.56 -8.59 -4.50
CA LYS A 81 8.31 -8.08 -5.09
C LYS A 81 7.10 -8.88 -4.58
N THR A 82 6.02 -8.19 -4.25
CA THR A 82 4.77 -8.84 -3.85
C THR A 82 4.05 -9.44 -5.06
N LYS A 83 3.26 -10.49 -4.81
CA LYS A 83 2.42 -11.13 -5.85
C LYS A 83 1.01 -10.54 -5.93
N VAL A 84 0.62 -9.79 -4.90
CA VAL A 84 -0.68 -9.14 -4.73
C VAL A 84 -0.47 -7.70 -4.30
N GLY A 85 -1.54 -6.91 -4.28
CA GLY A 85 -1.47 -5.50 -3.92
C GLY A 85 -1.17 -5.26 -2.43
N GLY A 86 -1.04 -3.98 -2.07
CA GLY A 86 -0.57 -3.56 -0.75
C GLY A 86 -1.57 -3.83 0.36
N CYS A 87 -2.87 -3.79 0.07
CA CYS A 87 -3.92 -4.11 1.05
C CYS A 87 -4.06 -5.61 1.30
N GLN A 88 -3.64 -6.45 0.36
CA GLN A 88 -3.63 -7.91 0.53
C GLN A 88 -2.33 -8.41 1.17
N THR A 89 -1.22 -7.71 0.95
CA THR A 89 0.09 -8.10 1.49
C THR A 89 0.16 -7.81 2.98
N ARG A 90 0.04 -8.83 3.82
CA ARG A 90 0.30 -8.72 5.26
C ARG A 90 1.77 -8.55 5.56
N VAL A 91 2.06 -7.86 6.67
CA VAL A 91 3.42 -7.66 7.17
C VAL A 91 3.49 -7.99 8.66
N GLU A 92 4.65 -8.42 9.10
CA GLU A 92 4.94 -8.75 10.49
C GLU A 92 5.96 -7.78 11.10
N LEU A 93 6.19 -7.93 12.40
CA LEU A 93 7.24 -7.17 13.07
C LEU A 93 8.60 -7.51 12.44
N ASN A 94 9.38 -6.47 12.15
CA ASN A 94 10.70 -6.51 11.50
C ASN A 94 10.69 -6.76 9.99
N ASP A 95 9.52 -6.86 9.34
CA ASP A 95 9.48 -6.79 7.88
C ASP A 95 9.88 -5.39 7.40
N GLU A 96 10.70 -5.33 6.35
CA GLU A 96 11.00 -4.10 5.63
C GLU A 96 10.01 -3.91 4.49
N VAL A 97 9.23 -2.84 4.56
CA VAL A 97 8.29 -2.43 3.50
C VAL A 97 8.95 -1.34 2.67
N LEU A 98 9.21 -1.64 1.40
CA LEU A 98 9.80 -0.70 0.45
C LEU A 98 8.80 -0.35 -0.64
N ILE A 99 8.51 0.96 -0.77
CA ILE A 99 7.77 1.54 -1.90
C ILE A 99 8.81 2.16 -2.84
N ALA A 100 9.17 1.43 -3.88
CA ALA A 100 10.25 1.81 -4.78
C ALA A 100 9.71 2.45 -6.06
N PHE A 101 10.30 3.58 -6.45
CA PHE A 101 9.98 4.24 -7.72
C PHE A 101 10.72 3.55 -8.86
N ASP A 102 10.00 3.15 -9.89
CA ASP A 102 10.57 2.58 -11.13
C ASP A 102 11.46 1.35 -10.90
N ALA A 103 11.12 0.53 -9.90
CA ALA A 103 11.80 -0.73 -9.65
C ALA A 103 11.33 -1.80 -10.65
N SER A 104 11.87 -1.72 -11.86
CA SER A 104 11.73 -2.70 -12.94
C SER A 104 12.47 -3.99 -12.62
#